data_AF-A0A957Z5H4-F1
#
_entry.id   AF-A0A957Z5H4-F1
#
_cell.length_a   1.000
_cell.length_b   1.000
_cell.length_c   1.000
_cell.angle_alpha   90.00
_cell.angle_beta   90.00
_cell.angle_gamma   90.00
#
_symmetry.space_group_name_H-M   'P 1'
#
loop_
_entity.id
_entity.type
_entity.pdbx_description
1 polymer ?
#
loop_
_entity_poly.entity_id
_entity_poly.type
_entity_poly.pdbx_seq_one_letter_code
_entity_poly.pdbx_strand_id
1 'polypeptide(L)'
;RPALAQTFEEISSGERFTAVVNHPKSKGSACDSVGDPEDPDGQGNCNGTRTKAATVLAQWLATDPTGSGDPDFLILGDLNAYAMEDPITALKNAGYTDLINSLLGATAYSYIFDGQSGYLDHAMASSTLAAQVNSADAMGANAINRINSTLAAQATGVTEWHINADEPAVIDYNQDFNPAGYYTADAYRSADHDPVMIGLNLGTTTPVTLSWFRSSPGPDGVAFSWQTATETGTAGFNILAETADGLVQINPQLIQSQLIDALEPTDYAVTLATDAALFYLQEVALSGAIERFGPFQRGQEYGSRIAPDPISGGYSIYLPFMRSRQ
;
A
#
# COMPACT_ATOMS: atom_id res chain seq x y z
N ARG A 1 11.62 22.15 -4.95
CA ARG A 1 12.01 21.51 -6.24
C ARG A 1 10.75 20.99 -6.92
N PRO A 2 10.72 20.76 -8.24
CA PRO A 2 9.58 20.10 -8.87
C PRO A 2 9.38 18.70 -8.26
N ALA A 3 8.14 18.25 -8.16
CA ALA A 3 7.82 16.88 -7.78
C ALA A 3 8.22 15.92 -8.91
N LEU A 4 8.72 14.73 -8.55
CA LEU A 4 8.99 13.66 -9.50
C LEU A 4 8.03 12.50 -9.21
N ALA A 5 7.14 12.18 -10.16
CA ALA A 5 6.22 11.06 -10.07
C ALA A 5 6.66 9.92 -11.00
N GLN A 6 6.65 8.70 -10.48
CA GLN A 6 6.93 7.48 -11.24
C GLN A 6 5.96 6.39 -10.79
N THR A 7 5.21 5.82 -11.74
CA THR A 7 4.42 4.63 -11.48
C THR A 7 5.29 3.39 -11.62
N PHE A 8 5.12 2.48 -10.68
CA PHE A 8 5.70 1.15 -10.67
C PHE A 8 4.57 0.13 -10.78
N GLU A 9 4.85 -0.98 -11.45
CA GLU A 9 3.98 -2.15 -11.52
C GLU A 9 4.73 -3.32 -10.88
N GLU A 10 4.11 -4.00 -9.92
CA GLU A 10 4.62 -5.26 -9.41
C GLU A 10 4.35 -6.36 -10.44
N ILE A 11 5.41 -6.99 -10.93
CA ILE A 11 5.33 -7.98 -12.03
C ILE A 11 4.45 -9.18 -11.65
N SER A 12 4.46 -9.62 -10.39
CA SER A 12 3.71 -10.78 -9.90
C SER A 12 2.21 -10.56 -9.80
N SER A 13 1.79 -9.37 -9.37
CA SER A 13 0.39 -9.06 -9.08
C SER A 13 -0.27 -8.18 -10.15
N GLY A 14 0.52 -7.50 -10.98
CA GLY A 14 0.05 -6.45 -11.89
C GLY A 14 -0.35 -5.16 -11.17
N GLU A 15 -0.18 -5.11 -9.84
CA GLU A 15 -0.53 -3.97 -9.00
C GLU A 15 0.36 -2.79 -9.29
N ARG A 16 -0.24 -1.61 -9.22
CA ARG A 16 0.47 -0.37 -9.50
C ARG A 16 0.42 0.55 -8.30
N PHE A 17 1.46 1.35 -8.18
CA PHE A 17 1.42 2.53 -7.33
C PHE A 17 2.32 3.60 -7.92
N THR A 18 2.04 4.85 -7.59
CA THR A 18 2.83 5.99 -8.03
C THR A 18 3.60 6.57 -6.86
N ALA A 19 4.94 6.45 -6.90
CA ALA A 19 5.82 7.12 -5.97
C ALA A 19 6.05 8.57 -6.41
N VAL A 20 5.94 9.51 -5.47
CA VAL A 20 6.01 10.95 -5.72
C VAL A 20 7.04 11.59 -4.79
N VAL A 21 8.24 11.83 -5.31
CA VAL A 21 9.37 12.36 -4.53
C VAL A 21 9.31 13.89 -4.49
N ASN A 22 9.39 14.44 -3.27
CA ASN A 22 9.19 15.86 -3.00
C ASN A 22 10.31 16.44 -2.11
N HIS A 23 10.57 17.73 -2.32
CA HIS A 23 11.45 18.53 -1.46
C HIS A 23 11.02 20.00 -1.57
N PRO A 24 10.00 20.41 -0.78
CA PRO A 24 9.51 21.78 -0.70
C PRO A 24 10.55 22.76 -0.16
N LYS A 25 10.18 24.04 -0.09
CA LYS A 25 11.09 25.10 0.36
C LYS A 25 11.53 24.86 1.82
N SER A 26 12.82 25.03 2.10
CA SER A 26 13.36 24.86 3.46
C SER A 26 12.99 26.02 4.39
N LYS A 27 12.78 25.70 5.68
CA LYS A 27 12.56 26.65 6.79
C LYS A 27 13.70 27.65 6.97
N GLY A 28 14.93 27.31 6.57
CA GLY A 28 16.10 28.20 6.68
C GLY A 28 16.27 29.19 5.52
N SER A 29 15.40 29.13 4.50
CA SER A 29 15.47 30.03 3.34
C SER A 29 14.57 31.25 3.48
N ALA A 30 14.95 32.37 2.87
CA ALA A 30 14.08 33.55 2.80
C ALA A 30 12.88 33.35 1.86
N CYS A 31 11.70 33.82 2.31
CA CYS A 31 10.46 33.92 1.53
C CYS A 31 9.82 35.33 1.58
N ASP A 32 10.60 36.35 1.95
CA ASP A 32 10.15 37.75 2.02
C ASP A 32 9.60 38.26 0.67
N SER A 33 10.22 37.84 -0.43
CA SER A 33 9.84 38.28 -1.79
C SER A 33 8.46 37.80 -2.23
N VAL A 34 7.92 36.77 -1.58
CA VAL A 34 6.57 36.24 -1.83
C VAL A 34 5.60 36.55 -0.68
N GLY A 35 6.03 37.39 0.27
CA GLY A 35 5.20 37.83 1.40
C GLY A 35 4.90 36.72 2.40
N ASP A 36 5.78 35.72 2.52
CA ASP A 36 5.62 34.56 3.40
C ASP A 36 6.85 34.41 4.32
N PRO A 37 7.16 35.45 5.14
CA PRO A 37 8.26 35.42 6.10
C PRO A 37 7.96 34.45 7.27
N GLU A 38 8.74 34.53 8.34
CA GLU A 38 8.53 33.73 9.56
C GLU A 38 7.07 33.73 10.02
N ASP A 39 6.53 32.52 10.20
CA ASP A 39 5.14 32.27 10.54
C ASP A 39 4.85 32.60 12.02
N PRO A 40 3.78 33.38 12.33
CA PRO A 40 3.48 33.80 13.70
C PRO A 40 3.06 32.64 14.62
N ASP A 41 2.67 31.49 14.08
CA ASP A 41 2.29 30.30 14.83
C ASP A 41 3.51 29.37 15.09
N GLY A 42 4.71 29.81 14.72
CA GLY A 42 5.97 29.13 15.03
C GLY A 42 6.35 28.00 14.06
N GLN A 43 5.72 27.95 12.88
CA GLN A 43 5.93 26.89 11.91
C GLN A 43 7.16 27.11 11.01
N GLY A 44 7.96 28.16 11.23
CA GLY A 44 9.13 28.48 10.44
C GLY A 44 8.82 29.34 9.21
N ASN A 45 9.86 29.98 8.66
CA ASN A 45 9.80 30.68 7.38
C ASN A 45 9.21 29.81 6.25
N CYS A 46 8.63 30.46 5.24
CA CYS A 46 8.07 29.82 4.05
C CYS A 46 6.89 28.84 4.33
N ASN A 47 6.18 28.97 5.45
CA ASN A 47 5.06 28.06 5.79
C ASN A 47 3.96 28.09 4.73
N GLY A 48 3.45 29.28 4.38
CA GLY A 48 2.40 29.43 3.37
C GLY A 48 2.81 28.92 1.99
N THR A 49 4.10 29.02 1.65
CA THR A 49 4.68 28.51 0.40
C THR A 49 4.72 26.99 0.40
N ARG A 50 5.11 26.35 1.52
CA ARG A 50 5.03 24.89 1.69
C ARG A 50 3.59 24.40 1.64
N THR A 51 2.64 25.09 2.28
CA THR A 51 1.22 24.75 2.27
C THR A 51 0.60 24.86 0.87
N LYS A 52 0.96 25.90 0.11
CA LYS A 52 0.57 26.03 -1.31
C LYS A 52 1.16 24.90 -2.16
N ALA A 53 2.43 24.54 -1.94
CA ALA A 53 3.07 23.45 -2.66
C ALA A 53 2.38 22.10 -2.38
N ALA A 54 2.06 21.80 -1.12
CA ALA A 54 1.31 20.60 -0.73
C ALA A 54 -0.09 20.56 -1.36
N THR A 55 -0.80 21.69 -1.38
CA THR A 55 -2.13 21.79 -2.00
C THR A 55 -2.06 21.55 -3.51
N VAL A 56 -1.11 22.19 -4.21
CA VAL A 56 -0.94 22.02 -5.66
C VAL A 56 -0.46 20.61 -5.99
N LEU A 57 0.38 20.01 -5.15
CA LEU A 57 0.81 18.61 -5.30
C LEU A 57 -0.40 17.67 -5.28
N ALA A 58 -1.26 17.76 -4.27
CA ALA A 58 -2.46 16.92 -4.18
C ALA A 58 -3.41 17.13 -5.38
N GLN A 59 -3.60 18.37 -5.81
CA GLN A 59 -4.41 18.69 -7.00
C GLN A 59 -3.82 18.10 -8.28
N TRP A 60 -2.49 18.16 -8.45
CA TRP A 60 -1.80 17.60 -9.59
C TRP A 60 -1.87 16.07 -9.60
N LEU A 61 -1.69 15.41 -8.45
CA LEU A 61 -1.82 13.95 -8.35
C LEU A 61 -3.25 13.47 -8.66
N ALA A 62 -4.28 14.25 -8.30
CA ALA A 62 -5.67 13.95 -8.65
C ALA A 62 -5.93 13.98 -10.18
N THR A 63 -5.00 14.49 -10.99
CA THR A 63 -5.10 14.45 -12.47
C THR A 63 -4.51 13.19 -13.10
N ASP A 64 -3.98 12.26 -12.30
CA ASP A 64 -3.24 11.08 -12.77
C ASP A 64 -2.09 11.48 -13.71
N PRO A 65 -1.04 12.13 -13.19
CA PRO A 65 -0.02 12.75 -14.03
C PRO A 65 0.87 11.75 -14.77
N THR A 66 0.85 10.48 -14.37
CA THR A 66 1.56 9.39 -15.06
C THR A 66 0.66 8.62 -16.03
N GLY A 67 -0.67 8.84 -15.96
CA GLY A 67 -1.64 8.12 -16.78
C GLY A 67 -1.77 6.65 -16.40
N SER A 68 -1.51 6.29 -15.14
CA SER A 68 -1.53 4.90 -14.68
C SER A 68 -2.92 4.30 -14.59
N GLY A 69 -3.95 5.16 -14.42
CA GLY A 69 -5.31 4.77 -14.05
C GLY A 69 -5.45 4.28 -12.61
N ASP A 70 -4.38 4.37 -11.81
CA ASP A 70 -4.27 3.79 -10.48
C ASP A 70 -4.34 4.89 -9.39
N PRO A 71 -5.20 4.75 -8.36
CA PRO A 71 -5.38 5.75 -7.32
C PRO A 71 -4.33 5.70 -6.19
N ASP A 72 -3.40 4.75 -6.22
CA ASP A 72 -2.40 4.54 -5.18
C ASP A 72 -1.21 5.48 -5.38
N PHE A 73 -1.16 6.51 -4.54
CA PHE A 73 -0.10 7.52 -4.54
C PHE A 73 0.65 7.50 -3.22
N LEU A 74 1.99 7.46 -3.31
CA LEU A 74 2.89 7.56 -2.17
C LEU A 74 3.76 8.80 -2.29
N ILE A 75 3.43 9.84 -1.53
CA ILE A 75 4.24 11.06 -1.42
C ILE A 75 5.38 10.80 -0.44
N LEU A 76 6.61 11.03 -0.90
CA LEU A 76 7.85 10.71 -0.18
C LEU A 76 8.81 11.90 -0.18
N GLY A 77 9.59 12.03 0.89
CA GLY A 77 10.74 12.93 0.96
C GLY A 77 10.68 13.91 2.12
N ASP A 78 11.69 14.77 2.19
CA ASP A 78 11.77 15.88 3.14
C ASP A 78 10.76 16.96 2.74
N LEU A 79 9.60 16.97 3.41
CA LEU A 79 8.57 17.97 3.19
C LEU A 79 8.88 19.32 3.88
N ASN A 80 10.00 19.37 4.61
CA ASN A 80 10.45 20.51 5.41
C ASN A 80 9.35 20.99 6.38
N ALA A 81 8.51 20.10 6.88
CA ALA A 81 7.41 20.41 7.78
C ALA A 81 7.26 19.33 8.85
N TYR A 82 6.99 19.71 10.10
CA TYR A 82 6.67 18.73 11.15
C TYR A 82 5.24 18.19 10.97
N ALA A 83 4.97 17.03 11.57
CA ALA A 83 3.73 16.24 11.40
C ALA A 83 2.39 16.98 11.62
N MET A 84 2.42 18.05 12.43
CA MET A 84 1.24 18.85 12.79
C MET A 84 1.22 20.22 12.11
N GLU A 85 2.17 20.52 11.21
CA GLU A 85 2.21 21.79 10.49
C GLU A 85 1.22 21.82 9.33
N ASP A 86 0.89 23.04 8.88
CA ASP A 86 -0.09 23.32 7.84
C ASP A 86 0.15 22.55 6.52
N PRO A 87 1.40 22.36 6.02
CA PRO A 87 1.63 21.61 4.79
C PRO A 87 1.20 20.14 4.92
N ILE A 88 1.43 19.53 6.09
CA ILE A 88 1.04 18.14 6.36
C ILE A 88 -0.47 18.06 6.58
N THR A 89 -1.04 19.04 7.29
CA THR A 89 -2.49 19.17 7.48
C THR A 89 -3.22 19.33 6.13
N ALA A 90 -2.65 20.08 5.18
CA ALA A 90 -3.21 20.23 3.84
C ALA A 90 -3.26 18.89 3.07
N LEU A 91 -2.20 18.08 3.15
CA LEU A 91 -2.20 16.73 2.56
C LEU A 91 -3.19 15.79 3.25
N LYS A 92 -3.28 15.84 4.59
CA LYS A 92 -4.26 15.06 5.38
C LYS A 92 -5.69 15.40 4.98
N ASN A 93 -6.00 16.70 4.84
CA ASN A 93 -7.31 17.17 4.37
C ASN A 93 -7.61 16.78 2.91
N ALA A 94 -6.58 16.56 2.09
CA ALA A 94 -6.71 16.04 0.73
C ALA A 94 -6.87 14.51 0.68
N GLY A 95 -6.92 13.82 1.81
CA GLY A 95 -7.17 12.38 1.91
C GLY A 95 -5.91 11.52 2.02
N TYR A 96 -4.74 12.11 2.25
CA TYR A 96 -3.51 11.36 2.49
C TYR A 96 -3.32 11.00 3.97
N THR A 97 -2.82 9.80 4.23
CA THR A 97 -2.47 9.30 5.56
C THR A 97 -0.97 9.39 5.76
N ASP A 98 -0.56 9.96 6.88
CA ASP A 98 0.81 9.99 7.39
C ASP A 98 1.17 8.61 7.96
N LEU A 99 1.94 7.83 7.20
CA LEU A 99 2.28 6.45 7.55
C LEU A 99 3.23 6.38 8.76
N ILE A 100 4.10 7.37 8.93
CA ILE A 100 5.05 7.43 10.05
C ILE A 100 4.26 7.60 11.36
N ASN A 101 3.38 8.62 11.44
CA ASN A 101 2.55 8.80 12.62
C ASN A 101 1.60 7.61 12.86
N SER A 102 1.06 7.01 11.79
CA SER A 102 0.11 5.90 11.86
C SER A 102 0.73 4.63 12.44
N LEU A 103 2.00 4.33 12.11
CA LEU A 103 2.65 3.06 12.45
C LEU A 103 3.71 3.18 13.55
N LEU A 104 4.41 4.31 13.65
CA LEU A 104 5.45 4.56 14.67
C LEU A 104 4.97 5.45 15.81
N GLY A 105 3.84 6.13 15.63
CA GLY A 105 3.22 6.99 16.64
C GLY A 105 3.85 8.38 16.74
N ALA A 106 3.33 9.17 17.68
CA ALA A 106 3.64 10.60 17.82
C ALA A 106 5.08 10.90 18.29
N THR A 107 5.87 9.89 18.66
CA THR A 107 7.26 10.03 19.13
C THR A 107 8.30 9.72 18.06
N ALA A 108 7.88 9.39 16.83
CA ALA A 108 8.77 9.15 15.69
C ALA A 108 9.62 10.39 15.37
N TYR A 109 10.84 10.17 14.87
CA TYR A 109 11.75 11.24 14.48
C TYR A 109 12.79 10.79 13.45
N SER A 110 13.02 11.62 12.44
CA SER A 110 14.10 11.45 11.47
C SER A 110 15.14 12.56 11.54
N TYR A 111 14.91 13.56 12.40
CA TYR A 111 15.64 14.81 12.42
C TYR A 111 15.72 15.39 13.84
N ILE A 112 16.91 15.88 14.20
CA ILE A 112 17.15 16.60 15.44
C ILE A 112 17.71 17.98 15.12
N PHE A 113 17.08 19.01 15.65
CA PHE A 113 17.57 20.38 15.55
C PHE A 113 17.49 21.09 16.90
N ASP A 114 18.64 21.60 17.33
CA ASP A 114 18.78 22.36 18.60
C ASP A 114 18.17 21.63 19.82
N GLY A 115 18.34 20.30 19.87
CA GLY A 115 17.85 19.45 20.94
C GLY A 115 16.36 19.08 20.88
N GLN A 116 15.65 19.47 19.83
CA GLN A 116 14.26 19.05 19.57
C GLN A 116 14.24 17.94 18.51
N SER A 117 13.50 16.86 18.79
CA SER A 117 13.32 15.72 17.88
C SER A 117 11.94 15.74 17.19
N GLY A 118 11.93 15.35 15.93
CA GLY A 118 10.72 15.11 15.14
C GLY A 118 11.11 14.64 13.73
N TYR A 119 10.15 14.52 12.82
CA TYR A 119 10.43 14.16 11.43
C TYR A 119 9.96 15.25 10.47
N LEU A 120 10.84 15.55 9.51
CA LEU A 120 10.55 16.37 8.34
C LEU A 120 10.43 15.51 7.07
N ASP A 121 10.87 14.27 7.16
CA ASP A 121 10.80 13.23 6.14
C ASP A 121 9.48 12.50 6.29
N HIS A 122 8.64 12.55 5.25
CA HIS A 122 7.29 11.98 5.32
C HIS A 122 7.08 10.86 4.32
N ALA A 123 6.17 9.98 4.71
CA ALA A 123 5.55 8.98 3.86
C ALA A 123 4.04 9.17 3.91
N MET A 124 3.47 9.90 2.94
CA MET A 124 2.03 10.19 2.88
C MET A 124 1.37 9.33 1.80
N ALA A 125 0.51 8.39 2.20
CA ALA A 125 -0.18 7.48 1.28
C ALA A 125 -1.60 7.99 0.97
N SER A 126 -2.07 7.84 -0.27
CA SER A 126 -3.49 8.03 -0.60
C SER A 126 -4.37 7.11 0.24
N SER A 127 -5.66 7.40 0.37
CA SER A 127 -6.57 6.59 1.21
C SER A 127 -6.63 5.11 0.79
N THR A 128 -6.53 4.83 -0.50
CA THR A 128 -6.51 3.46 -1.07
C THR A 128 -5.22 2.73 -0.71
N LEU A 129 -4.06 3.36 -0.92
CA LEU A 129 -2.75 2.80 -0.53
C LEU A 129 -2.59 2.68 1.00
N ALA A 130 -3.10 3.64 1.77
CA ALA A 130 -3.05 3.60 3.22
C ALA A 130 -3.88 2.45 3.81
N ALA A 131 -4.99 2.06 3.16
CA ALA A 131 -5.79 0.91 3.55
C ALA A 131 -5.01 -0.41 3.34
N GLN A 132 -4.22 -0.51 2.28
CA GLN A 132 -3.31 -1.65 2.08
C GLN A 132 -2.26 -1.69 3.19
N VAL A 133 -1.60 -0.54 3.46
CA VAL A 133 -0.51 -0.44 4.44
C VAL A 133 -0.95 -0.69 5.90
N ASN A 134 -2.06 -0.11 6.36
CA ASN A 134 -2.48 -0.19 7.77
C ASN A 134 -3.15 -1.51 8.17
N SER A 135 -3.47 -2.39 7.23
CA SER A 135 -4.09 -3.69 7.48
C SER A 135 -3.14 -4.70 8.17
N ALA A 136 -1.89 -4.31 8.47
CA ALA A 136 -0.86 -5.16 9.07
C ALA A 136 -0.63 -4.96 10.59
N ASP A 137 -0.90 -3.78 11.17
CA ASP A 137 -0.58 -3.50 12.59
C ASP A 137 -1.67 -4.00 13.57
N ALA A 138 -2.87 -4.33 13.06
CA ALA A 138 -3.97 -4.83 13.91
C ALA A 138 -3.76 -6.26 14.47
N MET A 139 -2.69 -6.97 14.08
CA MET A 139 -2.40 -8.32 14.58
C MET A 139 -1.53 -8.36 15.87
N GLY A 140 -1.21 -7.20 16.47
CA GLY A 140 -0.30 -7.11 17.62
C GLY A 140 -0.93 -6.96 19.02
N ALA A 141 -2.21 -6.60 19.17
CA ALA A 141 -2.76 -6.29 20.50
C ALA A 141 -4.18 -6.84 20.74
N ASN A 142 -4.26 -7.90 21.55
CA ASN A 142 -5.45 -8.41 22.25
C ASN A 142 -6.62 -8.88 21.37
N ALA A 143 -6.49 -10.09 20.84
CA ALA A 143 -7.62 -10.92 20.46
C ALA A 143 -8.43 -11.28 21.73
N ILE A 144 -9.67 -10.78 21.84
CA ILE A 144 -10.83 -11.42 22.54
C ILE A 144 -12.14 -10.62 22.38
N ASN A 145 -12.17 -9.39 21.87
CA ASN A 145 -13.45 -8.70 21.63
C ASN A 145 -13.42 -7.86 20.35
N ARG A 146 -13.97 -8.39 19.25
CA ARG A 146 -14.74 -7.65 18.23
C ARG A 146 -15.27 -8.61 17.14
N ILE A 147 -16.57 -8.90 17.20
CA ILE A 147 -17.37 -9.38 16.05
C ILE A 147 -17.74 -8.11 15.27
N ASN A 148 -16.96 -7.81 14.22
CA ASN A 148 -17.13 -6.80 13.15
C ASN A 148 -15.78 -6.11 12.89
N SER A 149 -14.98 -6.69 12.00
CA SER A 149 -13.88 -6.08 11.21
C SER A 149 -12.78 -7.12 11.00
N THR A 150 -12.69 -7.73 9.82
CA THR A 150 -11.52 -8.58 9.50
C THR A 150 -11.26 -8.54 8.00
N LEU A 151 -10.26 -7.77 7.59
CA LEU A 151 -9.35 -8.11 6.51
C LEU A 151 -7.98 -7.63 6.98
N ALA A 152 -7.10 -8.57 7.27
CA ALA A 152 -5.77 -8.36 7.81
C ALA A 152 -4.74 -8.96 6.86
N ALA A 153 -3.83 -8.09 6.40
CA ALA A 153 -2.44 -8.27 5.98
C ALA A 153 -2.10 -7.08 5.06
N GLN A 154 -0.80 -6.74 4.95
CA GLN A 154 -0.18 -6.01 3.81
C GLN A 154 0.51 -4.64 4.09
N ALA A 155 1.33 -4.61 5.14
CA ALA A 155 2.61 -3.88 5.20
C ALA A 155 3.62 -4.71 6.00
N THR A 156 4.91 -4.65 5.65
CA THR A 156 5.97 -5.20 6.52
C THR A 156 6.48 -4.19 7.55
N GLY A 157 6.08 -2.91 7.44
CA GLY A 157 6.36 -1.85 8.40
C GLY A 157 6.93 -0.57 7.78
N VAL A 158 6.91 0.51 8.57
CA VAL A 158 7.75 1.70 8.38
C VAL A 158 8.84 1.66 9.43
N THR A 159 10.06 2.08 9.11
CA THR A 159 11.17 2.13 10.06
C THR A 159 12.03 3.35 9.78
N GLU A 160 12.38 4.08 10.84
CA GLU A 160 13.44 5.08 10.83
C GLU A 160 14.73 4.35 11.19
N TRP A 161 15.72 4.37 10.28
CA TRP A 161 17.01 3.74 10.56
C TRP A 161 17.97 4.80 11.10
N HIS A 162 18.02 4.91 12.43
CA HIS A 162 18.81 5.88 13.18
C HIS A 162 20.32 5.65 13.02
N ILE A 163 20.89 6.25 11.97
CA ILE A 163 22.33 6.20 11.67
C ILE A 163 22.91 7.60 11.43
N ASN A 164 22.07 8.64 11.43
CA ASN A 164 22.44 9.98 10.98
C ASN A 164 22.05 11.08 11.97
N ALA A 165 20.78 11.14 12.38
CA ALA A 165 20.26 12.27 13.16
C ALA A 165 20.95 12.40 14.53
N ASP A 166 21.25 11.27 15.16
CA ASP A 166 21.92 11.19 16.46
C ASP A 166 23.45 11.34 16.38
N GLU A 167 24.02 11.18 15.17
CA GLU A 167 25.47 11.23 14.97
C GLU A 167 26.00 12.67 15.04
N PRO A 168 27.20 12.88 15.61
CA PRO A 168 27.73 14.23 15.82
C PRO A 168 28.14 14.87 14.49
N ALA A 169 27.89 16.17 14.33
CA ALA A 169 28.25 16.91 13.11
C ALA A 169 29.75 16.87 12.75
N VAL A 170 30.62 16.52 13.71
CA VAL A 170 32.08 16.43 13.51
C VAL A 170 32.51 15.24 12.63
N ILE A 171 31.68 14.21 12.49
CA ILE A 171 31.93 13.05 11.62
C ILE A 171 31.19 13.14 10.28
N ASP A 172 30.57 14.29 10.01
CA ASP A 172 29.76 14.55 8.82
C ASP A 172 30.60 14.55 7.53
N TYR A 173 29.97 14.17 6.41
CA TYR A 173 30.54 14.20 5.06
C TYR A 173 30.85 15.62 4.60
N ASN A 174 30.15 16.63 5.12
CA ASN A 174 30.54 18.02 4.91
C ASN A 174 31.76 18.37 5.76
N GLN A 175 32.92 18.40 5.11
CA GLN A 175 34.20 18.65 5.77
C GLN A 175 34.57 20.15 5.86
N ASP A 176 33.72 21.07 5.42
CA ASP A 176 34.02 22.52 5.38
C ASP A 176 34.44 23.09 6.74
N PHE A 177 33.95 22.50 7.83
CA PHE A 177 34.23 22.90 9.21
C PHE A 177 34.69 21.76 10.11
N ASN A 178 34.90 20.55 9.57
CA ASN A 178 35.27 19.38 10.35
C ASN A 178 36.79 19.26 10.50
N PRO A 179 37.31 18.85 11.67
CA PRO A 179 38.72 18.52 11.82
C PRO A 179 39.09 17.36 10.88
N ALA A 180 40.29 17.42 10.31
CA ALA A 180 40.76 16.39 9.38
C ALA A 180 40.80 15.00 10.03
N GLY A 181 40.30 13.98 9.31
CA GLY A 181 40.39 12.58 9.71
C GLY A 181 39.24 12.05 10.60
N TYR A 182 38.22 12.86 10.87
CA TYR A 182 37.02 12.43 11.61
C TYR A 182 35.91 11.85 10.74
N TYR A 183 35.93 12.12 9.43
CA TYR A 183 35.02 11.50 8.47
C TYR A 183 35.47 10.08 8.12
N THR A 184 34.54 9.13 8.18
CA THR A 184 34.68 7.77 7.66
C THR A 184 33.62 7.50 6.60
N ALA A 185 34.01 6.82 5.51
CA ALA A 185 33.09 6.45 4.43
C ALA A 185 32.30 5.17 4.78
N ASP A 186 31.60 5.21 5.90
CA ASP A 186 30.66 4.17 6.33
C ASP A 186 29.21 4.68 6.26
N ALA A 187 28.26 3.96 6.86
CA ALA A 187 26.85 4.29 6.78
C ALA A 187 26.43 5.43 7.73
N TYR A 188 27.21 5.69 8.79
CA TYR A 188 26.86 6.64 9.84
C TYR A 188 27.15 8.07 9.40
N ARG A 189 26.26 9.00 9.76
CA ARG A 189 26.32 10.42 9.36
C ARG A 189 26.53 10.63 7.85
N SER A 190 25.97 9.72 7.06
CA SER A 190 25.93 9.81 5.60
C SER A 190 24.90 10.85 5.12
N ALA A 191 24.01 11.31 6.01
CA ALA A 191 23.07 12.40 5.83
C ALA A 191 22.88 13.20 7.13
N ASP A 192 22.23 14.38 7.05
CA ASP A 192 21.79 15.14 8.22
C ASP A 192 20.39 14.71 8.74
N HIS A 193 19.80 13.69 8.11
CA HIS A 193 18.51 13.08 8.42
C HIS A 193 18.64 11.56 8.43
N ASP A 194 17.84 10.87 9.25
CA ASP A 194 17.73 9.42 9.20
C ASP A 194 16.93 8.97 7.97
N PRO A 195 17.36 7.89 7.28
CA PRO A 195 16.55 7.26 6.26
C PRO A 195 15.23 6.75 6.84
N VAL A 196 14.14 7.07 6.14
CA VAL A 196 12.85 6.42 6.33
C VAL A 196 12.74 5.27 5.34
N MET A 197 12.46 4.08 5.87
CA MET A 197 12.22 2.86 5.10
C MET A 197 10.75 2.50 5.16
N ILE A 198 10.16 2.26 3.99
CA ILE A 198 8.76 1.83 3.87
C ILE A 198 8.77 0.49 3.17
N GLY A 199 8.20 -0.52 3.83
CA GLY A 199 7.90 -1.80 3.21
C GLY A 199 6.48 -1.77 2.63
N LEU A 200 6.39 -1.76 1.30
CA LEU A 200 5.12 -1.88 0.60
C LEU A 200 4.84 -3.35 0.34
N ASN A 201 3.61 -3.76 0.63
CA ASN A 201 3.04 -5.01 0.16
C ASN A 201 1.87 -4.61 -0.73
N LEU A 202 2.13 -4.59 -2.04
CA LEU A 202 1.16 -4.22 -3.07
C LEU A 202 0.24 -5.41 -3.30
N GLY A 203 -0.54 -5.70 -2.26
CA GLY A 203 -1.30 -6.92 -2.15
C GLY A 203 -2.26 -7.09 -3.32
N THR A 204 -1.95 -8.06 -4.17
CA THR A 204 -2.83 -8.69 -5.17
C THR A 204 -4.27 -8.18 -5.20
N THR A 205 -4.56 -7.20 -6.04
CA THR A 205 -5.89 -6.97 -6.60
C THR A 205 -6.22 -8.08 -7.59
N THR A 206 -6.43 -9.27 -7.04
CA THR A 206 -7.52 -10.21 -7.36
C THR A 206 -7.24 -11.49 -6.58
N PRO A 207 -8.03 -11.83 -5.54
CA PRO A 207 -7.89 -13.07 -4.79
C PRO A 207 -7.87 -14.29 -5.71
N VAL A 208 -8.65 -14.22 -6.80
CA VAL A 208 -8.73 -15.22 -7.84
C VAL A 208 -9.05 -14.55 -9.17
N THR A 209 -8.28 -14.83 -10.21
CA THR A 209 -8.72 -14.56 -11.59
C THR A 209 -9.44 -15.78 -12.13
N LEU A 210 -10.76 -15.74 -12.25
CA LEU A 210 -11.53 -16.84 -12.84
C LEU A 210 -11.38 -16.85 -14.37
N SER A 211 -10.70 -17.84 -14.94
CA SER A 211 -10.53 -17.96 -16.39
C SER A 211 -11.69 -18.68 -17.07
N TRP A 212 -12.27 -19.66 -16.38
CA TRP A 212 -13.26 -20.55 -16.95
C TRP A 212 -14.21 -21.11 -15.89
N PHE A 213 -15.48 -21.23 -16.21
CA PHE A 213 -16.48 -21.88 -15.36
C PHE A 213 -17.50 -22.63 -16.22
N ARG A 214 -17.90 -23.82 -15.77
CA ARG A 214 -18.98 -24.61 -16.38
C ARG A 214 -19.81 -25.30 -15.32
N SER A 215 -21.11 -25.34 -15.58
CA SER A 215 -22.03 -26.24 -14.90
C SER A 215 -22.66 -27.23 -15.89
N SER A 216 -22.79 -28.50 -15.51
CA SER A 216 -23.39 -29.54 -16.34
C SER A 216 -24.39 -30.36 -15.52
N PRO A 217 -25.69 -30.38 -15.88
CA PRO A 217 -26.67 -31.24 -15.23
C PRO A 217 -26.32 -32.72 -15.40
N GLY A 218 -26.52 -33.51 -14.36
CA GLY A 218 -26.28 -34.95 -14.33
C GLY A 218 -27.32 -35.69 -13.49
N PRO A 219 -27.26 -37.04 -13.45
CA PRO A 219 -28.22 -37.86 -12.71
C PRO A 219 -28.18 -37.62 -11.20
N ASP A 220 -27.02 -37.23 -10.66
CA ASP A 220 -26.78 -37.05 -9.22
C ASP A 220 -26.77 -35.57 -8.78
N GLY A 221 -27.22 -34.64 -9.65
CA GLY A 221 -27.24 -33.19 -9.39
C GLY A 221 -26.58 -32.38 -10.50
N VAL A 222 -25.86 -31.32 -10.14
CA VAL A 222 -25.12 -30.47 -11.08
C VAL A 222 -23.63 -30.62 -10.83
N ALA A 223 -22.88 -30.97 -11.89
CA ALA A 223 -21.43 -30.97 -11.88
C ALA A 223 -20.92 -29.56 -12.20
N PHE A 224 -20.14 -28.99 -11.28
CA PHE A 224 -19.47 -27.71 -11.41
C PHE A 224 -18.00 -27.96 -11.68
N SER A 225 -17.42 -27.18 -12.59
CA SER A 225 -15.99 -27.17 -12.83
C SER A 225 -15.55 -25.76 -13.16
N TRP A 226 -14.40 -25.35 -12.65
CA TRP A 226 -13.82 -24.04 -12.95
C TRP A 226 -12.31 -24.11 -13.00
N GLN A 227 -11.72 -23.13 -13.66
CA GLN A 227 -10.29 -22.91 -13.69
C GLN A 227 -10.03 -21.48 -13.23
N THR A 228 -9.12 -21.34 -12.28
CA THR A 228 -8.52 -20.06 -11.91
C THR A 228 -7.26 -19.87 -12.76
N ALA A 229 -6.99 -18.67 -13.25
CA ALA A 229 -5.72 -18.33 -13.88
C ALA A 229 -4.64 -18.13 -12.81
N THR A 230 -5.02 -17.46 -11.71
CA THR A 230 -4.20 -17.21 -10.53
C THR A 230 -5.09 -17.23 -9.27
N GLU A 231 -4.46 -17.56 -8.14
CA GLU A 231 -5.02 -17.58 -6.79
C GLU A 231 -3.98 -16.98 -5.84
N THR A 232 -4.38 -16.10 -4.93
CA THR A 232 -3.46 -15.59 -3.91
C THR A 232 -4.20 -15.41 -2.60
N GLY A 233 -3.67 -16.01 -1.53
CA GLY A 233 -4.27 -15.99 -0.21
C GLY A 233 -5.64 -16.66 -0.18
N THR A 234 -5.93 -17.63 -1.06
CA THR A 234 -7.26 -18.25 -1.18
C THR A 234 -7.42 -19.41 -0.18
N ALA A 235 -8.44 -19.36 0.68
CA ALA A 235 -8.79 -20.47 1.55
C ALA A 235 -9.60 -21.54 0.80
N GLY A 236 -10.46 -21.10 -0.13
CA GLY A 236 -11.22 -21.98 -1.00
C GLY A 236 -12.46 -21.32 -1.58
N PHE A 237 -13.38 -22.17 -2.04
CA PHE A 237 -14.54 -21.76 -2.81
C PHE A 237 -15.83 -22.32 -2.24
N ASN A 238 -16.88 -21.50 -2.32
CA ASN A 238 -18.26 -21.92 -2.13
C ASN A 238 -19.02 -21.80 -3.45
N ILE A 239 -20.01 -22.67 -3.64
CA ILE A 239 -21.00 -22.53 -4.70
C ILE A 239 -22.28 -22.03 -4.03
N LEU A 240 -22.78 -20.90 -4.50
CA LEU A 240 -24.07 -20.36 -4.09
C LEU A 240 -25.11 -20.64 -5.17
N ALA A 241 -26.31 -21.01 -4.77
CA ALA A 241 -27.47 -21.09 -5.65
C ALA A 241 -28.43 -19.93 -5.36
N GLU A 242 -28.99 -19.35 -6.42
CA GLU A 242 -30.08 -18.39 -6.29
C GLU A 242 -31.40 -19.13 -6.10
N THR A 243 -32.08 -18.83 -5.00
CA THR A 243 -33.36 -19.42 -4.60
C THR A 243 -34.41 -18.31 -4.42
N ALA A 244 -35.66 -18.69 -4.18
CA ALA A 244 -36.72 -17.72 -3.86
C ALA A 244 -36.41 -16.89 -2.60
N ASP A 245 -35.64 -17.45 -1.67
CA ASP A 245 -35.25 -16.83 -0.40
C ASP A 245 -33.89 -16.10 -0.48
N GLY A 246 -33.30 -16.00 -1.68
CA GLY A 246 -32.01 -15.37 -1.94
C GLY A 246 -30.87 -16.36 -2.21
N LEU A 247 -29.63 -15.90 -2.04
CA LEU A 247 -28.43 -16.70 -2.28
C LEU A 247 -28.15 -17.65 -1.10
N VAL A 248 -28.06 -18.94 -1.40
CA VAL A 248 -27.79 -20.00 -0.42
C VAL A 248 -26.54 -20.78 -0.82
N GLN A 249 -25.61 -20.97 0.13
CA GLN A 249 -24.46 -21.86 -0.07
C GLN A 249 -24.94 -23.32 -0.16
N ILE A 250 -24.54 -24.02 -1.21
CA ILE A 250 -25.00 -25.40 -1.47
C ILE A 250 -23.93 -26.47 -1.24
N ASN A 251 -22.65 -26.10 -1.16
CA ASN A 251 -21.60 -27.01 -0.73
C ASN A 251 -21.54 -27.10 0.82
N PRO A 252 -21.48 -28.31 1.40
CA PRO A 252 -21.54 -28.51 2.86
C PRO A 252 -20.26 -28.07 3.58
N GLN A 253 -19.12 -28.07 2.86
CA GLN A 253 -17.83 -27.63 3.36
C GLN A 253 -17.15 -26.79 2.28
N LEU A 254 -16.31 -25.84 2.70
CA LEU A 254 -15.50 -25.03 1.80
C LEU A 254 -14.66 -25.94 0.90
N ILE A 255 -14.72 -25.71 -0.41
CA ILE A 255 -13.90 -26.43 -1.38
C ILE A 255 -12.51 -25.82 -1.29
N GLN A 256 -11.61 -26.47 -0.55
CA GLN A 256 -10.31 -25.90 -0.22
C GLN A 256 -9.49 -25.61 -1.47
N SER A 257 -8.78 -24.47 -1.43
CA SER A 257 -7.78 -24.16 -2.45
C SER A 257 -6.73 -25.27 -2.50
N GLN A 258 -6.29 -25.65 -3.71
CA GLN A 258 -5.27 -26.69 -3.85
C GLN A 258 -3.88 -26.17 -3.46
N LEU A 259 -3.64 -24.89 -3.73
CA LEU A 259 -2.49 -24.11 -3.26
C LEU A 259 -3.04 -22.82 -2.65
N ILE A 260 -2.44 -22.36 -1.56
CA ILE A 260 -2.84 -21.09 -0.93
C ILE A 260 -2.55 -19.92 -1.88
N ASP A 261 -1.40 -20.01 -2.58
CA ASP A 261 -0.99 -19.09 -3.63
C ASP A 261 -0.67 -19.93 -4.88
N ALA A 262 -1.48 -19.78 -5.93
CA ALA A 262 -1.28 -20.43 -7.22
C ALA A 262 -1.06 -19.35 -8.29
N LEU A 263 0.16 -19.26 -8.81
CA LEU A 263 0.44 -18.36 -9.95
C LEU A 263 0.25 -19.05 -11.31
N GLU A 264 -0.20 -20.31 -11.28
CA GLU A 264 -0.45 -21.14 -12.45
C GLU A 264 -1.92 -21.56 -12.48
N PRO A 265 -2.50 -21.80 -13.69
CA PRO A 265 -3.89 -22.19 -13.80
C PRO A 265 -4.24 -23.43 -12.98
N THR A 266 -5.24 -23.31 -12.11
CA THR A 266 -5.67 -24.39 -11.19
C THR A 266 -7.10 -24.80 -11.46
N ASP A 267 -7.32 -26.11 -11.60
CA ASP A 267 -8.60 -26.70 -11.97
C ASP A 267 -9.34 -27.29 -10.77
N TYR A 268 -10.63 -26.99 -10.66
CA TYR A 268 -11.50 -27.49 -9.61
C TYR A 268 -12.74 -28.17 -10.18
N ALA A 269 -13.28 -29.14 -9.45
CA ALA A 269 -14.53 -29.78 -9.76
C ALA A 269 -15.27 -30.26 -8.52
N VAL A 270 -16.60 -30.14 -8.53
CA VAL A 270 -17.48 -30.68 -7.49
C VAL A 270 -18.84 -31.03 -8.09
N THR A 271 -19.52 -32.04 -7.56
CA THR A 271 -20.92 -32.34 -7.90
C THR A 271 -21.79 -32.07 -6.67
N LEU A 272 -22.84 -31.26 -6.84
CA LEU A 272 -23.74 -30.88 -5.75
C LEU A 272 -25.20 -31.15 -6.14
N ALA A 273 -25.98 -31.63 -5.17
CA ALA A 273 -27.41 -31.84 -5.35
C ALA A 273 -28.14 -30.49 -5.31
N THR A 274 -28.66 -30.06 -6.45
CA THR A 274 -29.43 -28.81 -6.60
C THR A 274 -30.26 -28.83 -7.87
N ASP A 275 -31.43 -28.18 -7.83
CA ASP A 275 -32.31 -27.95 -8.96
C ASP A 275 -32.37 -26.45 -9.37
N ALA A 276 -31.54 -25.60 -8.75
CA ALA A 276 -31.48 -24.18 -9.04
C ALA A 276 -31.01 -23.90 -10.49
N ALA A 277 -31.38 -22.72 -10.99
CA ALA A 277 -31.10 -22.31 -12.37
C ALA A 277 -29.90 -21.35 -12.49
N LEU A 278 -29.59 -20.60 -11.43
CA LEU A 278 -28.52 -19.61 -11.38
C LEU A 278 -27.58 -19.91 -10.21
N PHE A 279 -26.29 -19.77 -10.46
CA PHE A 279 -25.22 -20.06 -9.51
C PHE A 279 -24.23 -18.92 -9.43
N TYR A 280 -23.52 -18.82 -8.32
CA TYR A 280 -22.37 -17.96 -8.14
C TYR A 280 -21.22 -18.79 -7.57
N LEU A 281 -20.01 -18.54 -8.05
CA LEU A 281 -18.79 -19.02 -7.39
C LEU A 281 -18.39 -17.93 -6.39
N GLN A 282 -18.32 -18.26 -5.11
CA GLN A 282 -17.83 -17.36 -4.08
C GLN A 282 -16.43 -17.82 -3.64
N GLU A 283 -15.43 -16.99 -3.91
CA GLU A 283 -14.09 -17.13 -3.34
C GLU A 283 -14.12 -16.72 -1.86
N VAL A 284 -13.31 -17.40 -1.05
CA VAL A 284 -13.08 -17.07 0.35
C VAL A 284 -11.58 -16.99 0.56
N ALA A 285 -11.08 -15.80 0.87
CA ALA A 285 -9.68 -15.59 1.18
C ALA A 285 -9.35 -16.05 2.61
N LEU A 286 -8.08 -16.36 2.89
CA LEU A 286 -7.58 -16.61 4.24
C LEU A 286 -7.77 -15.42 5.19
N SER A 287 -7.87 -14.21 4.63
CA SER A 287 -8.22 -12.98 5.36
C SER A 287 -9.69 -12.90 5.77
N GLY A 288 -10.54 -13.80 5.26
CA GLY A 288 -11.99 -13.77 5.41
C GLY A 288 -12.72 -12.91 4.37
N ALA A 289 -11.99 -12.31 3.42
CA ALA A 289 -12.59 -11.62 2.28
C ALA A 289 -13.41 -12.58 1.42
N ILE A 290 -14.42 -12.04 0.74
CA ILE A 290 -15.25 -12.81 -0.19
C ILE A 290 -15.40 -12.05 -1.50
N GLU A 291 -15.12 -12.74 -2.61
CA GLU A 291 -15.44 -12.28 -3.95
C GLU A 291 -16.48 -13.22 -4.58
N ARG A 292 -17.34 -12.68 -5.46
CA ARG A 292 -18.38 -13.47 -6.11
C ARG A 292 -18.31 -13.31 -7.63
N PHE A 293 -18.26 -14.45 -8.32
CA PHE A 293 -18.30 -14.55 -9.76
C PHE A 293 -19.65 -15.10 -10.22
N GLY A 294 -20.17 -14.54 -11.32
CA GLY A 294 -21.46 -14.90 -11.88
C GLY A 294 -22.40 -13.70 -12.03
N PRO A 295 -23.71 -13.91 -12.19
CA PRO A 295 -24.38 -15.21 -12.16
C PRO A 295 -24.00 -16.14 -13.31
N PHE A 296 -24.00 -17.45 -13.05
CA PHE A 296 -23.81 -18.51 -14.04
C PHE A 296 -25.08 -19.32 -14.22
N GLN A 297 -25.58 -19.38 -15.44
CA GLN A 297 -26.74 -20.18 -15.78
C GLN A 297 -26.42 -21.68 -15.84
N ARG A 298 -27.30 -22.50 -15.27
CA ARG A 298 -27.18 -23.97 -15.27
C ARG A 298 -27.04 -24.53 -16.68
N GLY A 299 -26.05 -25.39 -16.89
CA GLY A 299 -25.82 -26.06 -18.18
C GLY A 299 -25.04 -25.21 -19.19
N GLN A 300 -24.55 -24.04 -18.77
CA GLN A 300 -23.75 -23.15 -19.61
C GLN A 300 -22.28 -23.16 -19.19
N GLU A 301 -21.45 -22.67 -20.11
CA GLU A 301 -20.00 -22.50 -19.99
C GLU A 301 -19.64 -21.04 -20.21
N TYR A 302 -18.68 -20.54 -19.43
CA TYR A 302 -18.24 -19.15 -19.40
C TYR A 302 -16.71 -19.09 -19.42
N GLY A 303 -16.16 -18.11 -20.14
CA GLY A 303 -14.71 -17.94 -20.27
C GLY A 303 -14.05 -19.01 -21.12
N SER A 304 -12.74 -19.21 -20.93
CA SER A 304 -11.93 -20.18 -21.68
C SER A 304 -10.78 -20.68 -20.82
N ARG A 305 -10.47 -21.97 -20.92
CA ARG A 305 -9.32 -22.56 -20.24
C ARG A 305 -8.01 -21.97 -20.77
N ILE A 306 -7.08 -21.72 -19.86
CA ILE A 306 -5.73 -21.21 -20.12
C ILE A 306 -4.74 -22.34 -19.82
N ALA A 307 -3.65 -22.40 -20.59
CA ALA A 307 -2.53 -23.31 -20.32
C ALA A 307 -1.49 -22.60 -19.44
N PRO A 308 -0.82 -23.31 -18.52
CA PRO A 308 0.26 -22.72 -17.71
C PRO A 308 1.41 -22.23 -18.61
N ASP A 309 1.78 -20.96 -18.47
CA ASP A 309 2.99 -20.35 -19.01
C ASP A 309 3.86 -19.89 -17.81
N PRO A 310 5.09 -20.40 -17.63
CA PRO A 310 5.80 -20.28 -16.36
C PRO A 310 6.58 -18.97 -16.21
N ILE A 311 6.33 -18.17 -15.16
CA ILE A 311 7.30 -17.15 -14.66
C ILE A 311 7.22 -16.96 -13.11
N SER A 312 8.38 -16.68 -12.50
CA SER A 312 8.71 -16.71 -11.07
C SER A 312 8.61 -15.35 -10.32
N GLY A 313 7.93 -15.35 -9.16
CA GLY A 313 8.47 -14.82 -7.87
C GLY A 313 8.06 -13.42 -7.39
N GLY A 314 7.55 -13.34 -6.15
CA GLY A 314 7.14 -12.13 -5.43
C GLY A 314 8.26 -11.38 -4.69
N TYR A 315 8.06 -10.08 -4.50
CA TYR A 315 9.04 -9.18 -3.87
C TYR A 315 8.38 -8.09 -3.01
N SER A 316 8.99 -7.80 -1.86
CA SER A 316 8.77 -6.55 -1.11
C SER A 316 9.58 -5.42 -1.72
N ILE A 317 8.98 -4.24 -1.92
CA ILE A 317 9.68 -3.04 -2.38
C ILE A 317 10.10 -2.22 -1.16
N TYR A 318 11.40 -2.01 -1.01
CA TYR A 318 11.98 -1.09 -0.03
C TYR A 318 12.37 0.21 -0.72
N LEU A 319 11.80 1.34 -0.28
CA LEU A 319 12.15 2.67 -0.75
C LEU A 319 12.93 3.43 0.33
N PRO A 320 14.26 3.29 0.40
CA PRO A 320 15.07 4.16 1.25
C PRO A 320 15.16 5.53 0.59
N PHE A 321 14.80 6.59 1.30
CA PHE A 321 15.10 7.94 0.87
C PHE A 321 15.93 8.67 1.92
N MET A 322 17.01 9.30 1.45
CA MET A 322 17.95 10.08 2.25
C MET A 322 18.19 11.42 1.59
N ARG A 323 18.29 12.47 2.42
CA ARG A 323 18.77 13.78 2.00
C ARG A 323 20.30 13.81 2.11
N SER A 324 21.01 13.83 0.99
CA SER A 324 22.37 14.39 0.98
C SER A 324 22.27 15.89 0.66
N ARG A 325 22.96 16.72 1.44
CA ARG A 325 23.23 18.10 1.00
C ARG A 325 24.20 17.99 -0.17
N GLN A 326 23.73 18.36 -1.36
CA GLN A 326 24.59 18.99 -2.35
C GLN A 326 24.54 20.49 -2.13
#